data_AF-A0A2S2QZ29-F1
#
_entry.id   AF-A0A2S2QZ29-F1
#
_cell.length_a   1.000
_cell.length_b   1.000
_cell.length_c   1.000
_cell.angle_alpha   90.00
_cell.angle_beta   90.00
_cell.angle_gamma   90.00
#
_symmetry.space_group_name_H-M   'P 1'
#
loop_
_entity.id
_entity.type
_entity.pdbx_description
1 polymer ?
#
loop_
_entity_poly.entity_id
_entity_poly.type
_entity_poly.pdbx_seq_one_letter_code
_entity_poly.pdbx_strand_id
1 'polypeptide(L)'
;MSLSASHNPSLNRHVRALLVSGFLIAFPITMLTYLWSHHSISTWLLAVSSFNIEIIIKVLVSLAVYSLFLIDAYRTTFWERLDDYVYYIKAFGNTVEFCFGIFLFLNGVYIMAFVSGGAVRASMMCIHAYFNIWCDARDGWRVFIKRRTAVKKIESLPEATSDQLEELDDVCAICYQNMGSAKITKCNHYFHGVCLRKWLYVQDRCPLCHDILYKAEVSNLPTQDTNHFQDLQHIIDAENS
;
A
#
# COMPACT_ATOMS: atom_id res chain seq x y z
N MET A 1 -5.33 4.54 -5.48
CA MET A 1 -5.43 3.93 -6.82
C MET A 1 -5.08 5.00 -7.83
N SER A 2 -4.04 4.80 -8.63
CA SER A 2 -3.70 5.66 -9.77
C SER A 2 -3.78 4.77 -11.00
N LEU A 3 -4.88 4.91 -11.73
CA LEU A 3 -5.06 4.37 -13.08
C LEU A 3 -3.95 4.97 -13.96
N SER A 4 -3.26 4.09 -14.69
CA SER A 4 -2.36 4.36 -15.82
C SER A 4 -1.50 5.62 -15.66
N ALA A 5 -0.26 5.41 -15.19
CA ALA A 5 0.78 6.42 -15.39
C ALA A 5 0.79 6.77 -16.88
N SER A 6 0.48 8.02 -17.20
CA SER A 6 0.63 8.57 -18.54
C SER A 6 1.95 8.06 -19.10
N HIS A 7 1.89 7.32 -20.20
CA HIS A 7 3.05 6.87 -20.96
C HIS A 7 3.78 8.12 -21.47
N ASN A 8 4.58 8.73 -20.58
CA ASN A 8 5.27 9.98 -20.83
C ASN A 8 6.77 9.67 -20.84
N PRO A 9 7.36 9.45 -22.02
CA PRO A 9 8.70 8.91 -22.19
C PRO A 9 9.80 9.93 -21.88
N SER A 10 9.51 11.00 -21.13
CA SER A 10 10.51 12.04 -20.84
C SER A 10 11.58 11.49 -19.90
N LEU A 11 12.60 10.89 -20.51
CA LEU A 11 13.78 10.28 -19.89
C LEU A 11 14.44 11.22 -18.88
N ASN A 12 14.41 12.53 -19.14
CA ASN A 12 14.90 13.58 -18.24
C ASN A 12 14.24 13.58 -16.86
N ARG A 13 12.95 13.25 -16.75
CA ARG A 13 12.27 13.16 -15.44
C ARG A 13 12.69 11.92 -14.67
N HIS A 14 12.85 10.79 -15.34
CA HIS A 14 13.34 9.55 -14.74
C HIS A 14 14.78 9.69 -14.24
N VAL A 15 15.65 10.30 -15.05
CA VAL A 15 17.05 10.58 -14.65
C VAL A 15 17.11 11.52 -13.45
N ARG A 16 16.32 12.60 -13.42
CA ARG A 16 16.30 13.52 -12.27
C ARG A 16 15.89 12.81 -10.98
N ALA A 17 14.86 11.96 -11.02
CA ALA A 17 14.40 11.21 -9.86
C ALA A 17 15.48 10.21 -9.38
N LEU A 18 16.08 9.44 -10.29
CA LEU A 18 17.14 8.48 -9.97
C LEU A 18 18.39 9.15 -9.40
N LEU A 19 18.76 10.34 -9.89
CA LEU A 19 19.88 11.11 -9.35
C LEU A 19 19.64 11.52 -7.89
N VAL A 20 18.44 12.02 -7.56
CA VAL A 20 18.09 12.38 -6.18
C VAL A 20 18.13 11.15 -5.28
N SER A 21 17.56 10.02 -5.72
CA SER A 21 17.62 8.78 -4.96
C SER A 21 19.04 8.26 -4.77
N GLY A 22 19.90 8.37 -5.80
CA GLY A 22 21.31 8.01 -5.71
C GLY A 22 22.06 8.84 -4.67
N PHE A 23 21.83 10.16 -4.64
CA PHE A 23 22.40 11.04 -3.62
C PHE A 23 21.93 10.66 -2.20
N LEU A 24 20.63 10.40 -2.02
CA LEU A 24 20.05 10.01 -0.73
C LEU A 24 20.52 8.63 -0.23
N ILE A 25 21.18 7.82 -1.07
CA ILE A 25 21.84 6.58 -0.65
C ILE A 25 23.33 6.83 -0.38
N ALA A 26 24.02 7.51 -1.29
CA ALA A 26 25.46 7.73 -1.18
C ALA A 26 25.84 8.60 0.03
N PHE A 27 25.07 9.66 0.31
CA PHE A 27 25.35 10.57 1.42
C PHE A 27 25.25 9.87 2.79
N PRO A 28 24.15 9.15 3.13
CA PRO A 28 24.08 8.41 4.39
C PRO A 28 25.13 7.31 4.53
N ILE A 29 25.47 6.61 3.45
CA ILE A 29 26.52 5.57 3.48
C ILE A 29 27.88 6.18 3.80
N THR A 30 28.26 7.24 3.08
CA THR A 30 29.54 7.93 3.32
C THR A 30 29.61 8.51 4.73
N MET A 31 28.54 9.16 5.19
CA MET A 31 28.41 9.65 6.56
C MET A 31 28.56 8.53 7.60
N LEU A 32 27.91 7.38 7.40
CA LEU A 32 27.99 6.24 8.31
C LEU A 32 29.43 5.68 8.38
N THR A 33 30.07 5.51 7.22
CA THR A 33 31.46 5.02 7.17
C THR A 33 32.44 5.95 7.89
N TYR A 34 32.28 7.26 7.73
CA TYR A 34 33.10 8.27 8.41
C TYR A 34 32.88 8.26 9.92
N LEU A 35 31.63 8.20 10.37
CA LEU A 35 31.33 8.20 11.81
C LEU A 35 31.84 6.95 12.52
N TRP A 36 31.74 5.78 11.89
CA TRP A 36 32.25 4.52 12.45
C TRP A 36 33.78 4.41 12.43
N SER A 37 34.49 5.13 11.53
CA SER A 37 35.94 5.14 11.52
C SER A 37 36.56 6.10 12.55
N HIS A 38 35.84 7.17 12.92
CA HIS A 38 36.35 8.22 13.80
C HIS A 38 35.84 8.16 15.24
N HIS A 39 34.71 7.49 15.50
CA HIS A 39 34.10 7.43 16.82
C HIS A 39 33.99 6.00 17.34
N SER A 40 34.18 5.84 18.65
CA SER A 40 33.91 4.58 19.33
C SER A 40 32.41 4.34 19.49
N ILE A 41 32.06 3.09 19.77
CA ILE A 41 30.67 2.66 19.96
C ILE A 41 30.06 3.44 21.14
N SER A 42 29.01 4.21 20.84
CA SER A 42 28.26 5.02 21.80
C SER A 42 26.77 5.00 21.47
N THR A 43 25.92 5.33 22.44
CA THR A 43 24.45 5.37 22.25
C THR A 43 24.04 6.38 21.18
N TRP A 44 24.75 7.51 21.10
CA TRP A 44 24.58 8.50 20.03
C TRP A 44 24.93 7.93 18.65
N LEU A 45 26.07 7.25 18.52
CA LEU A 45 26.50 6.66 17.24
C LEU A 45 25.49 5.61 16.76
N LEU A 46 24.95 4.79 17.67
CA LEU A 46 23.91 3.82 17.36
C LEU A 46 22.63 4.50 16.85
N ALA A 47 22.17 5.57 17.52
CA ALA A 47 20.98 6.29 17.11
C ALA A 47 21.13 6.93 15.72
N VAL A 48 22.25 7.62 15.47
CA VAL A 48 22.55 8.21 14.14
C VAL A 48 22.66 7.13 13.07
N SER A 49 23.27 5.99 13.39
CA SER A 49 23.36 4.86 12.47
C SER A 49 21.97 4.32 12.08
N SER A 50 21.06 4.18 13.04
CA SER A 50 19.68 3.74 12.78
C SER A 50 18.95 4.67 11.82
N PHE A 51 18.97 5.99 12.03
CA PHE A 51 18.31 6.94 11.13
C PHE A 51 18.90 6.94 9.71
N ASN A 52 20.22 6.80 9.57
CA ASN A 52 20.86 6.73 8.26
C ASN A 52 20.45 5.45 7.51
N ILE A 53 20.44 4.31 8.20
CA ILE A 53 20.02 3.02 7.62
C ILE A 53 18.53 3.05 7.25
N GLU A 54 17.68 3.63 8.11
CA GLU A 54 16.25 3.80 7.85
C GLU A 54 16.00 4.58 6.56
N ILE A 55 16.69 5.72 6.37
CA ILE A 55 16.58 6.52 5.14
C ILE A 55 17.01 5.72 3.92
N ILE A 56 18.13 4.99 3.99
CA ILE A 56 18.61 4.14 2.88
C ILE A 56 17.52 3.12 2.51
N ILE A 57 16.97 2.40 3.49
CA ILE A 57 15.95 1.38 3.26
C ILE A 57 14.67 2.00 2.67
N LYS A 58 14.25 3.16 3.16
CA LYS A 58 13.07 3.88 2.66
C LYS A 58 13.22 4.26 1.19
N VAL A 59 14.41 4.73 0.79
CA VAL A 59 14.72 5.05 -0.61
C VAL A 59 14.75 3.77 -1.46
N LEU A 60 15.36 2.67 -0.98
CA LEU A 60 15.40 1.39 -1.69
C LEU A 60 14.00 0.80 -1.92
N VAL A 61 13.12 0.83 -0.91
CA VAL A 61 11.72 0.41 -1.01
C VAL A 61 10.98 1.26 -2.05
N SER A 62 11.18 2.59 -2.04
CA SER A 62 10.58 3.49 -3.02
C SER A 62 11.08 3.18 -4.44
N LEU A 63 12.38 2.95 -4.63
CA LEU A 63 12.97 2.59 -5.92
C LEU A 63 12.48 1.22 -6.42
N ALA A 64 12.30 0.25 -5.53
CA ALA A 64 11.78 -1.07 -5.89
C ALA A 64 10.32 -0.99 -6.39
N VAL A 65 9.45 -0.26 -5.67
CA VAL A 65 8.06 -0.01 -6.10
C VAL A 65 8.03 0.75 -7.42
N TYR A 66 8.86 1.78 -7.56
CA TYR A 66 8.97 2.55 -8.78
C TYR A 66 9.43 1.68 -9.96
N SER A 67 10.41 0.81 -9.74
CA SER A 67 10.90 -0.12 -10.77
C SER A 67 9.82 -1.12 -11.18
N LEU A 68 9.01 -1.63 -10.25
CA LEU A 68 7.86 -2.48 -10.58
C LEU A 68 6.85 -1.76 -11.47
N PHE A 69 6.50 -0.51 -11.15
CA PHE A 69 5.60 0.27 -12.00
C PHE A 69 6.21 0.62 -13.35
N LEU A 70 7.51 0.85 -13.41
CA LEU A 70 8.21 1.06 -14.68
C LEU A 70 8.16 -0.21 -15.54
N ILE A 71 8.41 -1.38 -14.95
CA ILE A 71 8.30 -2.67 -15.64
C ILE A 71 6.87 -2.92 -16.13
N ASP A 72 5.86 -2.64 -15.30
CA ASP A 72 4.45 -2.75 -15.67
C ASP A 72 4.11 -1.84 -16.86
N ALA A 73 4.62 -0.61 -16.86
CA ALA A 73 4.41 0.34 -17.97
C ALA A 73 5.05 -0.11 -19.30
N TYR A 74 6.13 -0.90 -19.27
CA TYR A 74 6.76 -1.45 -20.47
C TYR A 74 6.15 -2.78 -20.93
N ARG A 75 5.41 -3.48 -20.06
CA ARG A 75 4.74 -4.73 -20.44
C ARG A 75 3.47 -4.44 -21.21
N THR A 76 3.23 -5.24 -22.24
CA THR A 76 1.97 -5.25 -23.02
C THR A 76 0.91 -6.14 -22.38
N THR A 77 1.32 -7.13 -21.57
CA THR A 77 0.42 -8.07 -20.89
C THR A 77 0.13 -7.63 -19.45
N PHE A 78 -1.10 -7.89 -19.00
CA PHE A 78 -1.62 -7.54 -17.67
C PHE A 78 -0.95 -8.41 -16.61
N TRP A 79 -0.36 -7.76 -15.61
CA TRP A 79 0.34 -8.45 -14.54
C TRP A 79 -0.52 -8.59 -13.28
N GLU A 80 -1.24 -9.71 -13.17
CA GLU A 80 -2.16 -9.99 -12.05
C GLU A 80 -1.50 -9.87 -10.66
N ARG A 81 -0.22 -10.25 -10.52
CA ARG A 81 0.49 -10.28 -9.23
C ARG A 81 1.19 -8.96 -8.86
N LEU A 82 1.08 -7.91 -9.67
CA LEU A 82 1.75 -6.63 -9.41
C LEU A 82 1.38 -6.05 -8.03
N ASP A 83 0.09 -5.96 -7.72
CA ASP A 83 -0.39 -5.41 -6.44
C ASP A 83 0.13 -6.20 -5.23
N ASP A 84 0.31 -7.51 -5.38
CA ASP A 84 0.87 -8.35 -4.33
C ASP A 84 2.35 -8.05 -4.10
N TYR A 85 3.16 -7.92 -5.15
CA TYR A 85 4.56 -7.53 -5.02
C TYR A 85 4.71 -6.13 -4.41
N VAL A 86 3.94 -5.15 -4.89
CA VAL A 86 3.95 -3.79 -4.33
C VAL A 86 3.57 -3.80 -2.85
N TYR A 87 2.57 -4.60 -2.48
CA TYR A 87 2.20 -4.80 -1.08
C TYR A 87 3.35 -5.39 -0.27
N TYR A 88 3.97 -6.49 -0.72
CA TYR A 88 5.03 -7.16 0.05
C TYR A 88 6.25 -6.25 0.27
N ILE A 89 6.64 -5.50 -0.76
CA ILE A 89 7.76 -4.55 -0.67
C ILE A 89 7.44 -3.42 0.33
N LYS A 90 6.23 -2.85 0.28
CA LYS A 90 5.81 -1.81 1.23
C LYS A 90 5.67 -2.36 2.66
N ALA A 91 5.13 -3.57 2.81
CA ALA A 91 4.98 -4.22 4.10
C ALA A 91 6.35 -4.50 4.74
N PHE A 92 7.33 -4.95 3.94
CA PHE A 92 8.71 -5.11 4.39
C PHE A 92 9.30 -3.78 4.88
N GLY A 93 9.19 -2.71 4.08
CA GLY A 93 9.66 -1.37 4.46
C GLY A 93 9.09 -0.88 5.79
N ASN A 94 7.76 -0.97 5.95
CA ASN A 94 7.08 -0.54 7.18
C ASN A 94 7.46 -1.43 8.39
N THR A 95 7.69 -2.73 8.18
CA THR A 95 8.13 -3.63 9.25
C THR A 95 9.52 -3.26 9.74
N VAL A 96 10.43 -2.93 8.82
CA VAL A 96 11.79 -2.49 9.17
C VAL A 96 11.76 -1.14 9.90
N GLU A 97 10.95 -0.18 9.44
CA GLU A 97 10.73 1.11 10.13
C GLU A 97 10.27 0.90 11.57
N PHE A 98 9.29 0.02 11.78
CA PHE A 98 8.82 -0.34 13.12
C PHE A 98 9.92 -0.98 14.00
N CYS A 99 10.75 -1.88 13.43
CA CYS A 99 11.87 -2.49 14.17
C CYS A 99 12.91 -1.45 14.61
N PHE A 100 13.28 -0.49 13.75
CA PHE A 100 14.16 0.60 14.12
C PHE A 100 13.52 1.55 15.13
N GLY A 101 12.20 1.80 15.02
CA GLY A 101 11.42 2.53 16.00
C GLY A 101 11.52 1.93 17.40
N ILE A 102 11.37 0.60 17.53
CA ILE A 102 11.55 -0.12 18.80
C ILE A 102 13.00 -0.01 19.29
N PHE A 103 13.98 -0.24 18.42
CA PHE A 103 15.39 -0.16 18.78
C PHE A 103 15.77 1.22 19.35
N LEU A 104 15.35 2.30 18.69
CA LEU A 104 15.60 3.67 19.13
C LEU A 104 14.88 3.99 20.44
N PHE A 105 13.67 3.48 20.63
CA PHE A 105 12.93 3.64 21.88
C PHE A 105 13.67 2.97 23.04
N LEU A 106 14.08 1.71 22.88
CA LEU A 106 14.87 0.99 23.90
C LEU A 106 16.21 1.69 24.17
N ASN A 107 16.89 2.18 23.14
CA ASN A 107 18.12 2.94 23.28
C ASN A 107 17.92 4.22 24.10
N GLY A 108 16.86 5.00 23.84
CA GLY A 108 16.63 6.20 24.62
C GLY A 108 16.05 5.94 26.02
N VAL A 109 15.32 4.84 26.24
CA VAL A 109 14.96 4.38 27.60
C VAL A 109 16.23 4.05 28.40
N TYR A 110 17.20 3.38 27.78
CA TYR A 110 18.50 3.11 28.41
C TYR A 110 19.24 4.40 28.79
N ILE A 111 19.30 5.39 27.89
CA ILE A 111 19.91 6.71 28.18
C ILE A 111 19.21 7.39 29.36
N MET A 112 17.87 7.34 29.40
CA MET A 112 17.08 7.96 30.46
C MET A 112 17.31 7.30 31.83
N ALA A 113 17.46 5.97 31.86
CA ALA A 113 17.65 5.21 33.08
C ALA A 113 19.08 5.32 33.65
N PHE A 114 20.11 5.28 32.79
CA PHE A 114 21.49 5.07 33.24
C PHE A 114 22.46 6.23 32.99
N VAL A 115 22.12 7.20 32.13
CA VAL A 115 23.05 8.29 31.77
C VAL A 115 22.56 9.62 32.30
N SER A 116 21.38 10.06 31.88
CA SER A 116 20.86 11.38 32.21
C SER A 116 19.35 11.46 31.99
N GLY A 117 18.62 11.61 33.08
CA GLY A 117 17.20 11.94 33.06
C GLY A 117 16.95 13.40 32.68
N GLY A 118 15.76 13.71 32.16
CA GLY A 118 15.35 15.08 31.86
C GLY A 118 13.97 15.12 31.21
N ALA A 119 13.16 16.12 31.58
CA ALA A 119 11.78 16.25 31.10
C ALA A 119 11.68 16.31 29.57
N VAL A 120 12.62 17.00 28.90
CA VAL A 120 12.68 17.09 27.43
C VAL A 120 12.93 15.74 26.75
N ARG A 121 13.76 14.87 27.36
CA ARG A 121 13.99 13.52 26.82
C ARG A 121 12.78 12.62 27.03
N ALA A 122 12.12 12.74 28.18
CA ALA A 122 10.87 12.02 28.45
C ALA A 122 9.77 12.44 27.46
N SER A 123 9.59 13.74 27.20
CA SER A 123 8.61 14.21 26.22
C SER A 123 8.92 13.72 24.81
N MET A 124 10.19 13.77 24.37
CA MET A 124 10.60 13.25 23.07
C MET A 124 10.32 11.74 22.96
N MET A 125 10.58 10.98 24.02
CA MET A 125 10.31 9.55 24.05
C MET A 125 8.83 9.21 23.98
N CYS A 126 7.97 9.97 24.65
CA CYS A 126 6.51 9.82 24.54
C CYS A 126 6.01 10.10 23.12
N ILE A 127 6.53 11.15 22.48
CA ILE A 127 6.21 11.49 21.09
C ILE A 127 6.66 10.35 20.16
N HIS A 128 7.88 9.85 20.32
CA HIS A 128 8.40 8.72 19.53
C HIS A 128 7.56 7.45 19.71
N ALA A 129 7.19 7.11 20.95
CA ALA A 129 6.34 5.97 21.23
C ALA A 129 4.95 6.09 20.58
N TYR A 130 4.38 7.29 20.54
CA TYR A 130 3.08 7.51 19.93
C TYR A 130 3.15 7.45 18.40
N PHE A 131 4.01 8.27 17.78
CA PHE A 131 4.03 8.40 16.32
C PHE A 131 4.73 7.21 15.64
N ASN A 132 5.92 6.82 16.11
CA ASN A 132 6.76 5.84 15.41
C ASN A 132 6.51 4.39 15.85
N ILE A 133 5.79 4.15 16.95
CA ILE A 133 5.50 2.80 17.42
C ILE A 133 4.00 2.54 17.38
N TRP A 134 3.21 3.35 18.08
CA TRP A 134 1.77 3.09 18.22
C TRP A 134 0.99 3.27 16.92
N CYS A 135 1.17 4.39 16.21
CA CYS A 135 0.52 4.63 14.92
C CYS A 135 0.95 3.58 13.88
N ASP A 136 2.25 3.30 13.77
CA ASP A 136 2.78 2.31 12.84
C ASP A 136 2.27 0.89 13.12
N ALA A 137 2.26 0.48 14.40
CA ALA A 137 1.69 -0.80 14.80
C ALA A 137 0.20 -0.87 14.46
N ARG A 138 -0.56 0.19 14.72
CA ARG A 138 -2.00 0.26 14.40
C ARG A 138 -2.24 0.17 12.90
N ASP A 139 -1.44 0.85 12.10
CA ASP A 139 -1.54 0.84 10.65
C ASP A 139 -1.16 -0.52 10.07
N GLY A 140 -0.06 -1.12 10.54
CA GLY A 140 0.33 -2.49 10.20
C GLY A 140 -0.76 -3.51 10.55
N TRP A 141 -1.35 -3.40 11.74
CA TRP A 141 -2.43 -4.29 12.19
C TRP A 141 -3.69 -4.17 11.34
N ARG A 142 -4.08 -2.94 10.99
CA ARG A 142 -5.21 -2.66 10.11
C ARG A 142 -5.00 -3.27 8.72
N VAL A 143 -3.80 -3.12 8.16
CA VAL A 143 -3.44 -3.70 6.85
C VAL A 143 -3.47 -5.23 6.91
N PHE A 144 -2.90 -5.82 7.95
CA PHE A 144 -2.90 -7.27 8.15
C PHE A 144 -4.32 -7.85 8.25
N ILE A 145 -5.19 -7.25 9.06
CA ILE A 145 -6.60 -7.67 9.18
C ILE A 145 -7.31 -7.59 7.84
N LYS A 146 -7.18 -6.47 7.12
CA LYS A 146 -7.82 -6.29 5.80
C LYS A 146 -7.38 -7.38 4.83
N ARG A 147 -6.09 -7.73 4.81
CA ARG A 147 -5.59 -8.80 3.93
C ARG A 147 -6.13 -10.16 4.34
N ARG A 148 -6.16 -10.48 5.64
CA ARG A 148 -6.74 -11.74 6.13
C ARG A 148 -8.23 -11.86 5.78
N THR A 149 -9.00 -10.78 5.88
CA THR A 149 -10.41 -10.75 5.48
C THR A 149 -10.57 -10.89 3.96
N ALA A 150 -9.72 -10.23 3.16
CA ALA A 150 -9.75 -10.34 1.70
C ALA A 150 -9.42 -11.77 1.22
N VAL A 151 -8.46 -12.45 1.84
CA VAL A 151 -8.14 -13.86 1.53
C VAL A 151 -9.36 -14.75 1.80
N LYS A 152 -9.97 -14.65 2.99
CA LYS A 152 -11.20 -15.39 3.32
C LYS A 152 -12.35 -15.12 2.35
N LYS A 153 -12.52 -13.87 1.91
CA LYS A 153 -13.58 -13.50 0.95
C LYS A 153 -13.34 -14.06 -0.45
N ILE A 154 -12.08 -14.26 -0.84
CA ILE A 154 -11.72 -14.81 -2.16
C ILE A 154 -11.76 -16.34 -2.17
N GLU A 155 -11.38 -16.98 -1.06
CA GLU A 155 -11.60 -18.42 -0.87
C GLU A 155 -13.09 -18.79 -0.92
N SER A 156 -13.99 -17.85 -0.59
CA SER A 156 -15.44 -18.07 -0.67
C SER A 156 -16.02 -18.03 -2.09
N LEU A 157 -15.25 -17.60 -3.10
CA LEU A 157 -15.73 -17.50 -4.49
C LEU A 157 -15.27 -18.72 -5.31
N PRO A 158 -16.17 -19.36 -6.07
CA PRO A 158 -15.81 -20.45 -6.96
C PRO A 158 -14.80 -19.98 -8.01
N GLU A 159 -13.76 -20.79 -8.19
CA GLU A 159 -12.76 -20.61 -9.24
C GLU A 159 -13.17 -21.43 -10.44
N ALA A 160 -13.12 -20.82 -11.63
CA ALA A 160 -13.45 -21.52 -12.86
C ALA A 160 -12.37 -22.57 -13.17
N THR A 161 -12.76 -23.77 -13.59
CA THR A 161 -11.82 -24.83 -14.00
C THR A 161 -11.23 -24.50 -15.37
N SER A 162 -10.03 -25.01 -15.66
CA SER A 162 -9.36 -24.84 -16.97
C SER A 162 -10.29 -25.16 -18.14
N ASP A 163 -11.06 -26.24 -18.02
CA ASP A 163 -11.95 -26.74 -19.06
C ASP A 163 -13.13 -25.78 -19.30
N GLN A 164 -13.64 -25.12 -18.25
CA GLN A 164 -14.69 -24.09 -18.36
C GLN A 164 -14.17 -22.81 -19.02
N LEU A 165 -12.90 -22.44 -18.79
CA LEU A 165 -12.30 -21.29 -19.47
C LEU A 165 -12.04 -21.59 -20.94
N GLU A 166 -11.61 -22.81 -21.26
CA GLU A 166 -11.36 -23.24 -22.64
C GLU A 166 -12.67 -23.36 -23.45
N GLU A 167 -13.77 -23.81 -22.83
CA GLU A 167 -15.08 -23.84 -23.46
C GLU A 167 -15.70 -22.45 -23.65
N LEU A 168 -15.45 -21.52 -22.72
CA LEU A 168 -15.94 -20.15 -22.81
C LEU A 168 -15.22 -19.34 -23.90
N ASP A 169 -13.90 -19.56 -24.07
CA ASP A 169 -13.01 -18.87 -25.04
C ASP A 169 -13.22 -17.34 -25.12
N ASP A 170 -13.32 -16.69 -23.95
CA ASP A 170 -13.58 -15.25 -23.84
C ASP A 170 -12.47 -14.51 -23.07
N VAL A 171 -12.40 -13.19 -23.27
CA VAL A 171 -11.46 -12.28 -22.60
C VAL A 171 -12.10 -11.64 -21.38
N CYS A 172 -11.30 -11.24 -20.39
CA CYS A 172 -11.85 -10.53 -19.25
C CYS A 172 -12.39 -9.16 -19.67
N ALA A 173 -13.69 -8.90 -19.50
CA ALA A 173 -14.34 -7.65 -19.92
C ALA A 173 -13.85 -6.37 -19.19
N ILE A 174 -13.02 -6.50 -18.14
CA ILE A 174 -12.44 -5.35 -17.42
C ILE A 174 -11.08 -4.94 -18.02
N CYS A 175 -10.22 -5.90 -18.37
CA CYS A 175 -8.86 -5.62 -18.87
C CYS A 175 -8.63 -6.03 -20.33
N TYR A 176 -9.62 -6.67 -20.97
CA TYR A 176 -9.60 -7.16 -22.34
C TYR A 176 -8.44 -8.12 -22.66
N GLN A 177 -8.06 -8.97 -21.71
CA GLN A 177 -7.02 -9.98 -21.89
C GLN A 177 -7.52 -11.39 -21.59
N ASN A 178 -6.87 -12.38 -22.20
CA ASN A 178 -7.17 -13.80 -22.01
C ASN A 178 -7.10 -14.18 -20.52
N MET A 179 -8.05 -15.02 -20.10
CA MET A 179 -8.14 -15.50 -18.74
C MET A 179 -7.44 -16.86 -18.63
N GLY A 180 -6.35 -16.94 -17.86
CA GLY A 180 -5.77 -18.22 -17.43
C GLY A 180 -6.35 -18.70 -16.09
N SER A 181 -6.94 -17.78 -15.32
CA SER A 181 -7.73 -18.06 -14.13
C SER A 181 -8.85 -17.01 -14.01
N ALA A 182 -10.05 -17.44 -13.64
CA ALA A 182 -11.21 -16.56 -13.53
C ALA A 182 -12.01 -16.86 -12.26
N LYS A 183 -12.59 -15.80 -11.68
CA LYS A 183 -13.60 -15.91 -10.64
C LYS A 183 -14.99 -15.77 -11.26
N ILE A 184 -15.88 -16.69 -10.88
CA ILE A 184 -17.26 -16.71 -11.36
C ILE A 184 -18.12 -15.92 -10.38
N THR A 185 -18.79 -14.91 -10.90
CA THR A 185 -19.76 -14.12 -10.14
C THR A 185 -21.09 -14.87 -9.95
N LYS A 186 -21.93 -14.47 -9.00
CA LYS A 186 -23.24 -15.11 -8.77
C LYS A 186 -24.20 -15.01 -9.97
N CYS A 187 -23.98 -14.02 -10.84
CA CYS A 187 -24.68 -13.85 -12.10
C CYS A 187 -24.01 -14.59 -13.28
N ASN A 188 -23.09 -15.54 -12.99
CA ASN A 188 -22.37 -16.37 -13.97
C ASN A 188 -21.51 -15.61 -14.99
N HIS A 189 -21.00 -14.43 -14.63
CA HIS A 189 -19.98 -13.73 -15.42
C HIS A 189 -18.56 -14.01 -14.90
N TYR A 190 -17.61 -14.07 -15.84
CA TYR A 190 -16.21 -14.46 -15.61
C TYR A 190 -15.28 -13.25 -15.70
N PHE A 191 -14.39 -13.12 -14.71
CA PHE A 191 -13.38 -12.05 -14.68
C PHE A 191 -12.10 -12.54 -14.01
N HIS A 192 -10.95 -11.93 -14.30
CA HIS A 192 -9.77 -12.15 -13.46
C HIS A 192 -10.10 -11.75 -12.01
N GLY A 193 -9.71 -12.58 -11.05
CA GLY A 193 -9.99 -12.31 -9.63
C GLY A 193 -9.43 -10.96 -9.14
N VAL A 194 -8.32 -10.51 -9.73
CA VAL A 194 -7.69 -9.21 -9.42
C VAL A 194 -8.48 -8.05 -10.02
N CYS A 195 -8.92 -8.17 -11.29
CA CYS A 195 -9.73 -7.16 -11.96
C CYS A 195 -11.06 -6.96 -11.24
N LEU A 196 -11.76 -8.05 -10.92
CA LEU A 196 -13.02 -8.00 -10.20
C LEU A 196 -12.85 -7.40 -8.79
N ARG A 197 -11.78 -7.76 -8.06
CA ARG A 197 -11.48 -7.16 -6.76
C ARG A 197 -11.27 -5.64 -6.87
N LYS A 198 -10.53 -5.19 -7.89
CA LYS A 198 -10.29 -3.75 -8.12
C LYS A 198 -11.59 -2.99 -8.40
N TRP A 199 -12.46 -3.56 -9.23
CA TRP A 199 -13.77 -3.00 -9.54
C TRP A 199 -14.66 -2.88 -8.30
N LEU A 200 -14.72 -3.94 -7.50
CA LEU A 200 -15.52 -4.00 -6.27
C LEU A 200 -15.06 -3.05 -5.16
N TYR A 201 -13.88 -2.42 -5.27
CA TYR A 201 -13.52 -1.31 -4.38
C TYR A 201 -14.28 -0.02 -4.68
N VAL A 202 -14.84 0.10 -5.90
CA VAL A 202 -15.54 1.30 -6.37
C VAL A 202 -17.04 1.05 -6.45
N GLN A 203 -17.46 -0.10 -6.98
CA GLN A 203 -18.86 -0.45 -7.14
C GLN A 203 -19.15 -1.92 -6.78
N ASP A 204 -20.18 -2.15 -5.97
CA ASP A 204 -20.64 -3.50 -5.58
C ASP A 204 -21.51 -4.21 -6.65
N ARG A 205 -21.43 -3.75 -7.90
CA ARG A 205 -22.25 -4.23 -9.03
C ARG A 205 -21.40 -4.95 -10.07
N CYS A 206 -21.98 -5.90 -10.77
CA CYS A 206 -21.33 -6.60 -11.87
C CYS A 206 -21.03 -5.62 -13.03
N PRO A 207 -19.81 -5.61 -13.59
CA PRO A 207 -19.47 -4.77 -14.75
C PRO A 207 -20.30 -5.05 -16.01
N LEU A 208 -20.81 -6.27 -16.16
CA LEU A 208 -21.57 -6.71 -17.34
C LEU A 208 -23.07 -6.47 -17.18
N CYS A 209 -23.67 -6.98 -16.11
CA CYS A 209 -25.13 -6.93 -15.92
C CYS A 209 -25.62 -5.91 -14.88
N HIS A 210 -24.73 -5.21 -14.17
CA HIS A 210 -25.06 -4.26 -13.10
C HIS A 210 -25.84 -4.84 -11.89
N ASP A 211 -25.99 -6.17 -11.82
CA ASP A 211 -26.55 -6.86 -10.66
C ASP A 211 -25.64 -6.73 -9.44
N ILE A 212 -26.25 -6.71 -8.25
CA ILE A 212 -25.55 -6.58 -6.98
C ILE A 212 -24.82 -7.88 -6.66
N LEU A 213 -23.48 -7.84 -6.63
CA LEU A 213 -22.63 -9.00 -6.40
C LEU A 213 -22.54 -9.38 -4.91
N TYR A 214 -22.68 -8.39 -4.02
CA TYR A 214 -22.71 -8.56 -2.58
C TYR A 214 -23.89 -7.80 -1.97
N LYS A 215 -24.89 -8.51 -1.45
CA LYS A 215 -25.81 -7.92 -0.49
C LYS A 215 -25.00 -7.73 0.79
N ALA A 216 -24.60 -6.50 1.11
CA ALA A 216 -23.92 -6.24 2.37
C ALA A 216 -24.83 -6.74 3.50
N GLU A 217 -24.40 -7.75 4.25
CA GLU A 217 -24.91 -7.93 5.60
C GLU A 217 -24.44 -6.70 6.37
N VAL A 218 -25.33 -5.72 6.45
CA VAL A 218 -25.16 -4.52 7.26
C VAL A 218 -25.10 -4.98 8.72
N SER A 219 -23.88 -5.25 9.19
CA SER A 219 -23.59 -5.29 10.61
C SER A 219 -23.67 -3.85 11.15
N ASN A 220 -24.82 -3.53 11.74
CA ASN A 220 -25.06 -2.44 12.70
C ASN A 220 -24.07 -1.26 12.67
N LEU A 221 -24.24 -0.36 11.69
CA LEU A 221 -23.81 1.03 11.78
C LEU A 221 -25.02 1.90 11.39
N PRO A 222 -25.35 2.94 12.18
CA PRO A 222 -26.56 3.73 11.94
C PRO A 222 -26.44 4.47 10.62
N THR A 223 -27.42 4.24 9.76
CA THR A 223 -27.68 4.95 8.51
C THR A 223 -27.70 6.45 8.75
N GLN A 224 -26.72 7.16 8.19
CA GLN A 224 -26.85 8.58 7.91
C GLN A 224 -27.35 8.75 6.49
N ASP A 225 -28.47 9.45 6.41
CA ASP A 225 -29.37 9.69 5.29
C ASP A 225 -28.70 9.96 3.93
N THR A 226 -28.95 9.08 2.97
CA THR A 226 -28.78 9.33 1.53
C THR A 226 -29.95 10.08 0.89
N ASN A 227 -30.88 10.62 1.68
CA ASN A 227 -32.03 11.38 1.17
C ASN A 227 -31.68 12.82 0.76
N HIS A 228 -30.45 13.30 1.01
CA HIS A 228 -30.11 14.70 0.71
C HIS A 228 -29.79 14.98 -0.77
N PHE A 229 -29.56 13.96 -1.61
CA PHE A 229 -29.20 14.19 -3.02
C PHE A 229 -30.40 14.17 -3.99
N GLN A 230 -31.57 13.70 -3.57
CA GLN A 230 -32.80 13.73 -4.39
C GLN A 230 -33.57 15.04 -4.24
N ASP A 231 -33.53 15.68 -3.07
CA ASP A 231 -34.15 16.99 -2.86
C ASP A 231 -33.41 18.13 -3.60
N LEU A 232 -32.09 18.02 -3.78
CA LEU A 232 -31.31 19.08 -4.44
C LEU A 232 -31.55 19.16 -5.95
N GLN A 233 -31.86 18.03 -6.61
CA GLN A 233 -32.17 18.01 -8.04
C GLN A 233 -33.55 18.62 -8.33
N HIS A 234 -34.52 18.38 -7.43
CA HIS A 234 -35.88 18.90 -7.57
C HIS A 234 -35.98 20.42 -7.35
N ILE A 235 -35.04 21.01 -6.60
CA ILE A 235 -34.94 22.47 -6.41
C ILE A 235 -34.30 23.14 -7.63
N ILE A 236 -33.26 22.53 -8.23
CA ILE A 236 -32.59 23.08 -9.43
C ILE A 236 -33.53 23.08 -10.64
N ASP A 237 -34.40 22.08 -10.76
CA ASP A 237 -35.36 21.99 -11.87
C ASP A 237 -36.55 22.96 -11.71
N ALA A 238 -36.83 23.46 -10.50
CA ALA A 238 -37.88 24.44 -10.23
C ALA A 238 -37.42 25.90 -10.41
N GLU A 239 -36.11 26.16 -10.40
CA GLU A 239 -35.54 27.51 -10.56
C GLU A 239 -35.28 27.90 -12.03
N ASN A 240 -35.44 26.94 -12.96
CA ASN A 240 -35.24 27.11 -14.40
C ASN A 240 -36.55 27.03 -15.23
N SER A 241 -37.72 27.19 -14.60
CA SER A 241 -39.03 27.28 -15.24
C SER A 241 -39.73 28.61 -14.99
#